data_AF-A0A3B8Z0P6-F1
#
_entry.id   AF-A0A3B8Z0P6-F1
#
_cell.length_a   1.000
_cell.length_b   1.000
_cell.length_c   1.000
_cell.angle_alpha   90.00
_cell.angle_beta   90.00
_cell.angle_gamma   90.00
#
_symmetry.space_group_name_H-M   'P 1'
#
loop_
_entity.id
_entity.type
_entity.pdbx_description
1 polymer ?
#
loop_
_entity_poly.entity_id
_entity_poly.type
_entity_poly.pdbx_seq_one_letter_code
_entity_poly.pdbx_strand_id
1 'polypeptide(L)'
;MFIGALAISARVAPTSTPKEGAIRVLFLGHESEHHNSNKFYPMLAKALGRDAIYFDYVTNVEEAFGDPEYLSKFDAVLLYANHGKITPEQWKNLKGYVEGGGGFVPVHCASWCFGNEPGFDKLVGGRFDSHKTGTFTAKVIDEKHPAMEGVQGFEAWDETYKHKNHNEKDRSVLMVREIAGKDDNITEPEPWTWVRTQGKGRVFYT
;
A
#
# COMPACT_ATOMS: atom_id res chain seq x y z
N MET A 1 -24.56 -36.99 -15.39
CA MET A 1 -23.81 -36.61 -14.17
C MET A 1 -22.39 -36.28 -14.62
N PHE A 2 -22.11 -35.01 -14.93
CA PHE A 2 -20.79 -34.56 -15.37
C PHE A 2 -20.04 -33.97 -14.18
N ILE A 3 -18.96 -34.62 -13.76
CA ILE A 3 -18.06 -34.10 -12.73
C ILE A 3 -16.99 -33.30 -13.48
N GLY A 4 -17.15 -31.98 -13.51
CA GLY A 4 -16.13 -31.05 -13.99
C GLY A 4 -15.10 -30.81 -12.89
N ALA A 5 -13.88 -31.28 -13.09
CA ALA A 5 -12.76 -31.03 -12.19
C ALA A 5 -12.39 -29.55 -12.23
N LEU A 6 -12.53 -28.86 -11.09
CA LEU A 6 -12.08 -27.49 -10.90
C LEU A 6 -10.55 -27.52 -10.69
N ALA A 7 -9.78 -27.14 -11.71
CA ALA A 7 -8.35 -26.98 -11.58
C ALA A 7 -8.06 -25.67 -10.81
N ILE A 8 -7.71 -25.80 -9.53
CA ILE A 8 -7.19 -24.69 -8.73
C ILE A 8 -5.75 -24.44 -9.20
N SER A 9 -5.59 -23.46 -10.08
CA SER A 9 -4.27 -22.97 -10.48
C SER A 9 -3.70 -22.14 -9.33
N ALA A 10 -2.87 -22.76 -8.49
CA ALA A 10 -2.05 -22.04 -7.52
C ALA A 10 -1.06 -21.15 -8.29
N ARG A 11 -1.34 -19.85 -8.34
CA ARG A 11 -0.38 -18.87 -8.87
C ARG A 11 0.79 -18.81 -7.89
N VAL A 12 1.92 -19.40 -8.27
CA VAL A 12 3.20 -19.21 -7.60
C VAL A 12 3.52 -17.72 -7.70
N ALA A 13 3.50 -17.02 -6.57
CA ALA A 13 3.96 -15.63 -6.53
C ALA A 13 5.42 -15.58 -7.01
N PRO A 14 5.81 -14.59 -7.84
CA PRO A 14 7.19 -14.46 -8.25
C PRO A 14 8.06 -14.31 -6.99
N THR A 15 8.89 -15.31 -6.74
CA THR A 15 9.88 -15.29 -5.67
C THR A 15 11.00 -14.35 -6.09
N SER A 16 10.85 -13.06 -5.79
CA SER A 16 11.99 -12.17 -5.84
C SER A 16 13.02 -12.69 -4.83
N THR A 17 14.25 -12.93 -5.27
CA THR A 17 15.34 -13.17 -4.32
C THR A 17 15.42 -11.98 -3.35
N PRO A 18 15.45 -12.22 -2.03
CA PRO A 18 15.62 -11.15 -1.05
C PRO A 18 16.83 -10.31 -1.42
N LYS A 19 16.71 -8.98 -1.35
CA LYS A 19 17.84 -8.09 -1.58
C LYS A 19 18.92 -8.38 -0.54
N GLU A 20 20.16 -8.56 -0.98
CA GLU A 20 21.32 -8.58 -0.10
C GLU A 20 21.70 -7.13 0.28
N GLY A 21 21.92 -6.90 1.58
CA GLY A 21 22.29 -5.59 2.10
C GLY A 21 21.11 -4.71 2.51
N ALA A 22 21.40 -3.43 2.73
CA ALA A 22 20.43 -2.49 3.28
C ALA A 22 19.28 -2.17 2.29
N ILE A 23 18.07 -2.05 2.82
CA ILE A 23 16.89 -1.60 2.10
C ILE A 23 16.81 -0.08 2.21
N ARG A 24 16.72 0.61 1.07
CA ARG A 24 16.54 2.06 0.96
C ARG A 24 15.10 2.37 0.58
N VAL A 25 14.40 3.11 1.43
CA VAL A 25 13.00 3.48 1.22
C VAL A 25 12.91 4.99 1.04
N LEU A 26 12.33 5.44 -0.07
CA LEU A 26 11.91 6.83 -0.23
C LEU A 26 10.55 6.99 0.43
N PHE A 27 10.49 7.73 1.54
CA PHE A 27 9.24 8.05 2.22
C PHE A 27 8.76 9.42 1.74
N LEU A 28 7.75 9.42 0.86
CA LEU A 28 6.99 10.61 0.50
C LEU A 28 5.87 10.88 1.54
N GLY A 29 6.09 11.90 2.35
CA GLY A 29 5.12 12.47 3.29
C GLY A 29 4.51 13.78 2.78
N HIS A 30 4.00 14.60 3.72
CA HIS A 30 3.49 15.95 3.47
C HIS A 30 3.59 16.84 4.72
N GLU A 31 3.46 18.15 4.52
CA GLU A 31 3.46 19.16 5.60
C GLU A 31 2.05 19.39 6.16
N SER A 32 1.52 18.37 6.85
CA SER A 32 0.20 18.43 7.48
C SER A 32 0.22 17.77 8.86
N GLU A 33 -0.52 18.33 9.81
CA GLU A 33 -0.74 17.72 11.13
C GLU A 33 -1.84 16.64 11.09
N HIS A 34 -2.72 16.68 10.08
CA HIS A 34 -3.59 15.56 9.73
C HIS A 34 -2.80 14.60 8.84
N HIS A 35 -2.77 13.30 9.20
CA HIS A 35 -1.83 12.32 8.65
C HIS A 35 -0.36 12.78 8.78
N ASN A 36 0.06 13.07 10.02
CA ASN A 36 1.35 13.69 10.31
C ASN A 36 2.56 12.76 10.07
N SER A 37 2.96 12.65 8.81
CA SER A 37 4.13 11.87 8.39
C SER A 37 5.43 12.29 9.08
N ASN A 38 5.61 13.58 9.39
CA ASN A 38 6.78 14.10 10.14
C ASN A 38 6.89 13.49 11.56
N LYS A 39 5.75 13.18 12.18
CA LYS A 39 5.72 12.52 13.50
C LYS A 39 6.07 11.03 13.41
N PHE A 40 5.65 10.35 12.36
CA PHE A 40 5.83 8.90 12.23
C PHE A 40 7.16 8.49 11.61
N TYR A 41 7.74 9.30 10.73
CA TYR A 41 9.04 9.01 10.11
C TYR A 41 10.14 8.67 11.14
N PRO A 42 10.39 9.46 12.21
CA PRO A 42 11.43 9.14 13.18
C PRO A 42 11.15 7.84 13.93
N MET A 43 9.88 7.49 14.15
CA MET A 43 9.49 6.24 14.81
C MET A 43 9.83 5.03 13.92
N LEU A 44 9.46 5.09 12.63
CA LEU A 44 9.76 4.03 11.66
C LEU A 44 11.27 3.87 11.45
N ALA A 45 11.99 4.98 11.25
CA ALA A 45 13.43 4.97 11.05
C ALA A 45 14.17 4.36 12.25
N LYS A 46 13.75 4.70 13.49
CA LYS A 46 14.31 4.10 14.71
C LYS A 46 13.99 2.61 14.83
N ALA A 47 12.75 2.21 14.55
CA ALA A 47 12.31 0.83 14.72
C ALA A 47 12.96 -0.13 13.73
N LEU A 48 13.12 0.29 12.48
CA LEU A 48 13.54 -0.57 11.37
C LEU A 48 15.02 -0.40 10.98
N GLY A 49 15.70 0.62 11.50
CA GLY A 49 17.13 0.82 11.24
C GLY A 49 18.01 -0.34 11.71
N ARG A 50 17.62 -1.05 12.79
CA ARG A 50 18.32 -2.26 13.27
C ARG A 50 18.25 -3.42 12.29
N ASP A 51 17.23 -3.43 11.44
CA ASP A 51 16.98 -4.42 10.40
C ASP A 51 17.56 -3.95 9.04
N ALA A 52 18.42 -2.93 9.06
CA ALA A 52 19.05 -2.30 7.91
C ALA A 52 18.07 -1.72 6.88
N ILE A 53 16.89 -1.27 7.33
CA ILE A 53 15.94 -0.51 6.51
C ILE A 53 16.10 0.97 6.84
N TYR A 54 16.49 1.75 5.84
CA TYR A 54 16.74 3.18 5.97
C TYR A 54 15.81 3.99 5.10
N PHE A 55 15.45 5.17 5.59
CA PHE A 55 14.47 6.04 4.95
C PHE A 55 15.09 7.39 4.59
N ASP A 56 14.94 7.80 3.35
CA ASP A 56 15.05 9.21 2.96
C ASP A 56 13.64 9.78 2.92
N TYR A 57 13.42 10.86 3.68
CA TYR A 57 12.09 11.45 3.86
C TYR A 57 12.00 12.78 3.14
N VAL A 58 10.97 12.91 2.31
CA VAL A 58 10.67 14.12 1.54
C VAL A 58 9.18 14.41 1.63
N THR A 59 8.80 15.68 1.55
CA THR A 59 7.38 16.11 1.57
C THR A 59 6.90 16.61 0.21
N ASN A 60 7.82 16.74 -0.76
CA ASN A 60 7.58 17.33 -2.06
C ASN A 60 7.49 16.26 -3.16
N VAL A 61 6.43 16.29 -3.97
CA VAL A 61 6.20 15.33 -5.06
C VAL A 61 7.24 15.46 -6.18
N GLU A 62 7.70 16.67 -6.47
CA GLU A 62 8.76 16.92 -7.45
C GLU A 62 10.09 16.32 -7.00
N GLU A 63 10.45 16.47 -5.73
CA GLU A 63 11.65 15.85 -5.17
C GLU A 63 11.56 14.32 -5.22
N ALA A 64 10.38 13.76 -4.95
CA ALA A 64 10.20 12.31 -4.95
C ALA A 64 10.18 11.70 -6.37
N PHE A 65 9.48 12.34 -7.32
CA PHE A 65 9.12 11.72 -8.61
C PHE A 65 9.54 12.54 -9.84
N GLY A 66 10.12 13.73 -9.69
CA GLY A 66 10.60 14.55 -10.79
C GLY A 66 11.83 13.98 -11.49
N ASP A 67 12.71 13.31 -10.74
CA ASP A 67 13.94 12.71 -11.26
C ASP A 67 13.92 11.16 -11.17
N PRO A 68 13.85 10.44 -12.31
CA PRO A 68 13.90 8.99 -12.31
C PRO A 68 15.26 8.42 -11.86
N GLU A 69 16.36 9.15 -12.02
CA GLU A 69 17.68 8.72 -11.55
C GLU A 69 17.75 8.77 -10.02
N TYR A 70 17.20 9.82 -9.40
CA TYR A 70 17.03 9.87 -7.95
C TYR A 70 16.15 8.72 -7.46
N LEU A 71 14.99 8.50 -8.08
CA LEU A 71 14.05 7.43 -7.71
C LEU A 71 14.67 6.03 -7.83
N SER A 72 15.59 5.82 -8.78
CA SER A 72 16.26 4.53 -8.98
C SER A 72 17.18 4.10 -7.83
N LYS A 73 17.52 5.00 -6.91
CA LYS A 73 18.37 4.71 -5.74
C LYS A 73 17.63 3.94 -4.65
N PHE A 74 16.32 3.77 -4.78
CA PHE A 74 15.43 3.25 -3.74
C PHE A 74 14.86 1.88 -4.11
N ASP A 75 14.80 1.00 -3.13
CA ASP A 75 14.18 -0.33 -3.27
C ASP A 75 12.66 -0.28 -3.15
N ALA A 76 12.17 0.69 -2.37
CA ALA A 76 10.74 0.95 -2.25
C ALA A 76 10.43 2.44 -2.09
N VAL A 77 9.22 2.81 -2.48
CA VAL A 77 8.59 4.09 -2.16
C VAL A 77 7.48 3.84 -1.15
N LEU A 78 7.55 4.49 0.01
CA LEU A 78 6.45 4.56 0.97
C LEU A 78 5.72 5.89 0.81
N LEU A 79 4.41 5.86 0.64
CA LEU A 79 3.58 7.06 0.53
C LEU A 79 2.61 7.11 1.71
N TYR A 80 2.71 8.17 2.52
CA TYR A 80 1.73 8.48 3.57
C TYR A 80 1.50 10.00 3.59
N ALA A 81 0.56 10.44 2.74
CA ALA A 81 0.27 11.84 2.47
C ALA A 81 -1.10 11.99 1.78
N ASN A 82 -1.58 13.24 1.65
CA ASN A 82 -2.75 13.63 0.87
C ASN A 82 -2.38 14.56 -0.30
N HIS A 83 -1.44 14.14 -1.15
CA HIS A 83 -1.08 14.92 -2.34
C HIS A 83 -2.20 14.88 -3.38
N GLY A 84 -2.84 16.01 -3.66
CA GLY A 84 -4.00 16.05 -4.55
C GLY A 84 -3.69 15.85 -6.03
N LYS A 85 -2.48 16.21 -6.48
CA LYS A 85 -2.10 16.17 -7.89
C LYS A 85 -0.71 15.57 -8.12
N ILE A 86 -0.57 14.93 -9.28
CA ILE A 86 0.70 14.49 -9.86
C ILE A 86 0.80 15.00 -11.30
N THR A 87 1.98 15.42 -11.75
CA THR A 87 2.18 15.78 -13.16
C THR A 87 2.28 14.52 -14.04
N PRO A 88 2.03 14.62 -15.36
CA PRO A 88 2.19 13.46 -16.25
C PRO A 88 3.61 12.86 -16.22
N GLU A 89 4.63 13.69 -16.03
CA GLU A 89 6.02 13.25 -15.92
C GLU A 89 6.29 12.51 -14.60
N GLN A 90 5.89 13.09 -13.46
CA GLN A 90 5.98 12.43 -12.16
C GLN A 90 5.21 11.10 -12.14
N TRP A 91 4.03 11.04 -12.76
CA TRP A 91 3.25 9.81 -12.88
C TRP A 91 3.97 8.76 -13.74
N LYS A 92 4.51 9.17 -14.89
CA LYS A 92 5.31 8.31 -15.75
C LYS A 92 6.50 7.72 -14.98
N ASN A 93 7.18 8.53 -14.17
CA ASN A 93 8.33 8.09 -13.37
C ASN A 93 7.92 7.11 -12.26
N LEU A 94 6.91 7.44 -11.45
CA LEU A 94 6.38 6.52 -10.43
C LEU A 94 5.91 5.20 -11.04
N LYS A 95 5.08 5.27 -12.08
CA LYS A 95 4.56 4.08 -12.76
C LYS A 95 5.68 3.23 -13.35
N GLY A 96 6.64 3.87 -14.04
CA GLY A 96 7.78 3.20 -14.64
C GLY A 96 8.70 2.55 -13.60
N TYR A 97 8.92 3.21 -12.46
CA TYR A 97 9.67 2.65 -11.33
C TYR A 97 9.03 1.35 -10.81
N VAL A 98 7.72 1.37 -10.54
CA VAL A 98 7.02 0.17 -10.07
C VAL A 98 7.01 -0.91 -11.16
N GLU A 99 6.62 -0.58 -12.40
CA GLU A 99 6.62 -1.56 -13.50
C GLU A 99 8.00 -2.16 -13.77
N GLY A 100 9.07 -1.40 -13.49
CA GLY A 100 10.46 -1.82 -13.60
C GLY A 100 10.95 -2.77 -12.50
N GLY A 101 10.26 -2.88 -11.37
CA GLY A 101 10.63 -3.77 -10.26
C GLY A 101 10.64 -3.11 -8.88
N GLY A 102 10.43 -1.79 -8.80
CA GLY A 102 10.38 -1.06 -7.53
C GLY A 102 9.22 -1.50 -6.63
N GLY A 103 9.44 -1.42 -5.32
CA GLY A 103 8.39 -1.61 -4.32
C GLY A 103 7.56 -0.33 -4.13
N PHE A 104 6.25 -0.47 -3.95
CA PHE A 104 5.39 0.66 -3.60
C PHE A 104 4.51 0.33 -2.39
N VAL A 105 4.56 1.19 -1.38
CA VAL A 105 3.92 1.00 -0.08
C VAL A 105 3.02 2.21 0.23
N PRO A 106 1.87 2.35 -0.43
CA PRO A 106 0.86 3.33 -0.06
C PRO A 106 0.21 2.96 1.28
N VAL A 107 0.13 3.91 2.20
CA VAL A 107 -0.43 3.70 3.55
C VAL A 107 -1.63 4.63 3.78
N HIS A 108 -2.74 4.09 4.26
CA HIS A 108 -3.92 4.82 4.75
C HIS A 108 -4.43 5.85 3.73
N CYS A 109 -4.26 7.13 4.05
CA CYS A 109 -4.64 8.29 3.24
C CYS A 109 -4.02 8.33 1.84
N ALA A 110 -2.96 7.56 1.58
CA ALA A 110 -2.33 7.45 0.27
C ALA A 110 -3.31 7.01 -0.81
N SER A 111 -4.34 6.21 -0.48
CA SER A 111 -5.37 5.82 -1.44
C SER A 111 -6.25 6.99 -1.91
N TRP A 112 -6.16 8.18 -1.30
CA TRP A 112 -6.79 9.42 -1.78
C TRP A 112 -5.90 10.23 -2.73
N CYS A 113 -4.58 10.00 -2.76
CA CYS A 113 -3.63 10.81 -3.53
C CYS A 113 -3.92 10.84 -5.05
N PHE A 114 -3.49 11.92 -5.68
CA PHE A 114 -3.39 12.05 -7.14
C PHE A 114 -4.71 11.80 -7.86
N GLY A 115 -5.78 12.43 -7.37
CA GLY A 115 -7.13 12.27 -7.92
C GLY A 115 -7.27 12.73 -9.38
N ASN A 116 -6.30 13.47 -9.90
CA ASN A 116 -6.22 13.86 -11.31
C ASN A 116 -5.70 12.75 -12.24
N GLU A 117 -5.18 11.65 -11.72
CA GLU A 117 -4.62 10.54 -12.49
C GLU A 117 -5.39 9.24 -12.20
N PRO A 118 -6.36 8.85 -13.07
CA PRO A 118 -7.15 7.65 -12.87
C PRO A 118 -6.32 6.38 -12.76
N GLY A 119 -5.14 6.30 -13.41
CA GLY A 119 -4.27 5.13 -13.32
C GLY A 119 -3.72 4.87 -11.90
N PHE A 120 -3.72 5.86 -11.03
CA PHE A 120 -3.18 5.72 -9.67
C PHE A 120 -4.02 4.78 -8.79
N ASP A 121 -5.35 4.79 -8.91
CA ASP A 121 -6.18 3.85 -8.14
C ASP A 121 -5.97 2.39 -8.57
N LYS A 122 -5.68 2.17 -9.86
CA LYS A 122 -5.34 0.86 -10.40
C LYS A 122 -4.00 0.39 -9.90
N LEU A 123 -3.03 1.29 -9.76
CA LEU A 123 -1.73 0.97 -9.16
C LEU A 123 -1.88 0.56 -7.69
N VAL A 124 -2.48 1.42 -6.86
CA VAL A 124 -2.69 1.18 -5.42
C VAL A 124 -3.53 -0.08 -5.18
N GLY A 125 -4.54 -0.33 -6.02
CA GLY A 125 -5.45 -1.47 -5.88
C GLY A 125 -6.83 -1.09 -5.33
N GLY A 126 -7.04 0.16 -4.98
CA GLY A 126 -8.28 0.73 -4.47
C GLY A 126 -8.16 2.24 -4.32
N ARG A 127 -9.31 2.93 -4.30
CA ARG A 127 -9.43 4.38 -4.13
C ARG A 127 -10.21 4.65 -2.86
N PHE A 128 -9.74 5.55 -2.01
CA PHE A 128 -10.54 6.05 -0.90
C PHE A 128 -11.92 6.52 -1.39
N ASP A 129 -12.99 6.11 -0.70
CA ASP A 129 -14.36 6.55 -0.97
C ASP A 129 -14.93 7.36 0.19
N SER A 130 -14.94 6.78 1.39
CA SER A 130 -15.49 7.39 2.59
C SER A 130 -14.93 6.72 3.85
N HIS A 131 -15.14 7.34 5.01
CA HIS A 131 -14.86 6.72 6.30
C HIS A 131 -15.85 7.20 7.36
N LYS A 132 -15.94 6.45 8.46
CA LYS A 132 -16.35 6.97 9.78
C LYS A 132 -15.13 6.91 10.70
N THR A 133 -15.34 6.92 12.01
CA THR A 133 -14.31 6.60 12.99
C THR A 133 -14.88 5.62 14.00
N GLY A 134 -14.03 4.78 14.57
CA GLY A 134 -14.46 3.82 15.60
C GLY A 134 -13.48 2.67 15.75
N THR A 135 -13.78 1.82 16.74
CA THR A 135 -13.06 0.57 16.93
C THR A 135 -13.57 -0.47 15.94
N PHE A 136 -12.66 -1.19 15.28
CA PHE A 136 -12.99 -2.33 14.43
C PHE A 136 -11.95 -3.43 14.57
N THR A 137 -12.33 -4.65 14.14
CA THR A 137 -11.44 -5.80 14.06
C THR A 137 -10.84 -5.88 12.66
N ALA A 138 -9.52 -5.83 12.58
CA ALA A 138 -8.76 -6.19 11.39
C ALA A 138 -8.43 -7.69 11.47
N LYS A 139 -9.03 -8.49 10.58
CA LYS A 139 -8.88 -9.94 10.54
C LYS A 139 -7.93 -10.34 9.42
N VAL A 140 -6.91 -11.14 9.76
CA VAL A 140 -6.04 -11.80 8.78
C VAL A 140 -6.84 -12.90 8.07
N ILE A 141 -6.84 -12.89 6.73
CA ILE A 141 -7.52 -13.89 5.89
C ILE A 141 -6.56 -14.71 5.03
N ASP A 142 -5.30 -14.29 4.93
CA ASP A 142 -4.23 -15.05 4.27
C ASP A 142 -2.97 -15.11 5.16
N GLU A 143 -3.04 -15.94 6.20
CA GLU A 143 -1.96 -16.14 7.18
C GLU A 143 -0.69 -16.75 6.57
N LYS A 144 -0.77 -17.36 5.38
CA LYS A 144 0.37 -18.00 4.72
C LYS A 144 1.23 -17.01 3.95
N HIS A 145 0.72 -15.79 3.72
CA HIS A 145 1.47 -14.77 3.00
C HIS A 145 2.64 -14.27 3.87
N PRO A 146 3.88 -14.14 3.33
CA PRO A 146 5.04 -13.72 4.13
C PRO A 146 4.87 -12.39 4.87
N ALA A 147 4.12 -11.44 4.27
CA ALA A 147 3.82 -10.17 4.92
C ALA A 147 2.95 -10.29 6.19
N MET A 148 2.29 -11.43 6.40
CA MET A 148 1.46 -11.72 7.58
C MET A 148 2.20 -12.60 8.59
N GLU A 149 3.49 -12.91 8.39
CA GLU A 149 4.27 -13.70 9.34
C GLU A 149 4.30 -13.02 10.72
N GLY A 150 3.79 -13.72 11.73
CA GLY A 150 3.69 -13.19 13.10
C GLY A 150 2.59 -12.14 13.32
N VAL A 151 1.81 -11.80 12.29
CA VAL A 151 0.68 -10.87 12.40
C VAL A 151 -0.58 -11.64 12.77
N GLN A 152 -1.22 -11.24 13.86
CA GLN A 152 -2.53 -11.75 14.28
C GLN A 152 -3.61 -10.71 14.01
N GLY A 153 -4.88 -11.14 13.97
CA GLY A 153 -6.00 -10.21 13.95
C GLY A 153 -6.00 -9.34 15.21
N PHE A 154 -6.38 -8.07 15.06
CA PHE A 154 -6.34 -7.09 16.15
C PHE A 154 -7.56 -6.15 16.11
N GLU A 155 -7.89 -5.59 17.26
CA GLU A 155 -8.82 -4.47 17.36
C GLU A 155 -8.05 -3.16 17.40
N ALA A 156 -8.50 -2.17 16.63
CA ALA A 156 -7.92 -0.84 16.60
C ALA A 156 -9.03 0.21 16.49
N TRP A 157 -8.79 1.37 17.11
CA TRP A 157 -9.56 2.58 16.83
C TRP A 157 -8.86 3.34 15.71
N ASP A 158 -9.58 3.62 14.62
CA ASP A 158 -9.09 4.43 13.50
C ASP A 158 -10.27 4.98 12.66
N GLU A 159 -9.95 5.63 11.54
CA GLU A 159 -10.87 5.94 10.46
C GLU A 159 -11.28 4.66 9.72
N THR A 160 -12.57 4.35 9.69
CA THR A 160 -13.10 3.11 9.11
C THR A 160 -13.22 3.21 7.58
N TYR A 161 -12.09 3.21 6.88
CA TYR A 161 -12.04 3.44 5.44
C TYR A 161 -12.86 2.40 4.67
N LYS A 162 -13.59 2.91 3.66
CA LYS A 162 -14.23 2.15 2.59
C LYS A 162 -13.63 2.61 1.28
N HIS A 163 -13.34 1.67 0.40
CA HIS A 163 -12.75 1.93 -0.90
C HIS A 163 -13.74 1.70 -2.04
N LYS A 164 -13.43 2.34 -3.18
CA LYS A 164 -14.05 2.11 -4.49
C LYS A 164 -12.98 1.81 -5.53
N ASN A 165 -13.43 1.53 -6.76
CA ASN A 165 -12.56 1.28 -7.92
C ASN A 165 -11.53 0.17 -7.71
N HIS A 166 -11.84 -0.80 -6.84
CA HIS A 166 -10.97 -1.94 -6.55
C HIS A 166 -10.41 -2.57 -7.84
N ASN A 167 -9.09 -2.75 -7.87
CA ASN A 167 -8.41 -3.46 -8.93
C ASN A 167 -8.07 -4.88 -8.45
N GLU A 168 -8.92 -5.84 -8.80
CA GLU A 168 -8.76 -7.25 -8.42
C GLU A 168 -7.69 -7.97 -9.25
N LYS A 169 -7.25 -7.38 -10.36
CA LYS A 169 -6.23 -7.99 -11.20
C LYS A 169 -4.91 -8.06 -10.44
N ASP A 170 -4.40 -9.29 -10.32
CA ASP A 170 -3.13 -9.61 -9.66
C ASP A 170 -3.06 -9.04 -8.22
N ARG A 171 -4.20 -9.03 -7.52
CA ARG A 171 -4.36 -8.62 -6.13
C ARG A 171 -4.71 -9.79 -5.23
N SER A 172 -4.07 -9.83 -4.06
CA SER A 172 -4.45 -10.71 -2.96
C SER A 172 -4.74 -9.87 -1.72
N VAL A 173 -5.93 -10.04 -1.14
CA VAL A 173 -6.30 -9.39 0.13
C VAL A 173 -5.73 -10.23 1.27
N LEU A 174 -5.02 -9.57 2.19
CA LEU A 174 -4.35 -10.21 3.32
C LEU A 174 -5.14 -10.02 4.61
N MET A 175 -5.75 -8.86 4.78
CA MET A 175 -6.63 -8.54 5.90
C MET A 175 -7.91 -7.88 5.44
N VAL A 176 -8.99 -8.14 6.19
CA VAL A 176 -10.27 -7.42 6.06
C VAL A 176 -10.62 -6.75 7.38
N ARG A 177 -11.25 -5.59 7.28
CA ARG A 177 -11.98 -4.98 8.38
C ARG A 177 -13.34 -5.63 8.50
N GLU A 178 -13.65 -6.18 9.67
CA GLU A 178 -14.98 -6.73 9.96
C GLU A 178 -16.00 -5.61 10.21
N ILE A 179 -17.29 -5.95 10.06
CA ILE A 179 -18.40 -5.03 10.34
C ILE A 179 -18.46 -4.80 11.85
N ALA A 180 -18.24 -3.55 12.29
CA ALA A 180 -18.16 -3.15 13.69
C ALA A 180 -19.54 -2.98 14.36
N GLY A 181 -20.63 -2.91 13.59
CA GLY A 181 -21.99 -2.80 14.13
C GLY A 181 -23.04 -2.43 13.10
N LYS A 182 -24.29 -2.24 13.54
CA LYS A 182 -25.42 -1.89 12.67
C LYS A 182 -25.29 -0.52 12.00
N ASP A 183 -24.56 0.39 12.64
CA ASP A 183 -24.34 1.76 12.17
C ASP A 183 -23.02 1.91 11.40
N ASP A 184 -22.40 0.82 10.98
CA ASP A 184 -21.15 0.84 10.21
C ASP A 184 -21.35 1.43 8.80
N ASN A 185 -20.27 1.90 8.16
CA ASN A 185 -20.28 2.38 6.78
C ASN A 185 -20.08 1.26 5.73
N ILE A 186 -19.89 0.02 6.18
CA ILE A 186 -19.77 -1.17 5.33
C ILE A 186 -20.87 -2.19 5.67
N THR A 187 -21.28 -2.98 4.68
CA THR A 187 -22.29 -4.05 4.83
C THR A 187 -21.73 -5.45 4.63
N GLU A 188 -20.47 -5.53 4.20
CA GLU A 188 -19.67 -6.72 3.95
C GLU A 188 -18.25 -6.43 4.47
N PRO A 189 -17.44 -7.43 4.86
CA PRO A 189 -16.05 -7.20 5.26
C PRO A 189 -15.26 -6.45 4.17
N GLU A 190 -14.58 -5.38 4.56
CA GLU A 190 -13.88 -4.47 3.65
C GLU A 190 -12.40 -4.83 3.56
N PRO A 191 -11.80 -4.99 2.37
CA PRO A 191 -10.36 -5.14 2.23
C PRO A 191 -9.62 -4.01 2.95
N TRP A 192 -8.74 -4.38 3.89
CA TRP A 192 -8.00 -3.43 4.72
C TRP A 192 -6.52 -3.41 4.35
N THR A 193 -5.94 -4.59 4.15
CA THR A 193 -4.55 -4.76 3.72
C THR A 193 -4.52 -5.69 2.52
N TRP A 194 -3.78 -5.32 1.47
CA TRP A 194 -3.64 -6.15 0.27
C TRP A 194 -2.28 -5.97 -0.40
N VAL A 195 -1.90 -6.98 -1.17
CA VAL A 195 -0.77 -6.93 -2.09
C VAL A 195 -1.23 -6.97 -3.53
N ARG A 196 -0.45 -6.34 -4.41
CA ARG A 196 -0.59 -6.45 -5.86
C ARG A 196 0.75 -6.57 -6.55
N THR A 197 0.74 -7.09 -7.78
CA THR A 197 1.84 -6.90 -8.72
C THR A 197 1.46 -5.92 -9.84
N GLN A 198 2.45 -5.17 -10.30
CA GLN A 198 2.35 -4.26 -11.44
C GLN A 198 3.66 -4.34 -12.22
N GLY A 199 3.62 -4.87 -13.44
CA GLY A 199 4.84 -5.20 -14.17
C GLY A 199 5.72 -6.15 -13.36
N LYS A 200 6.96 -5.76 -13.09
CA LYS A 200 7.89 -6.51 -12.23
C LYS A 200 7.84 -6.10 -10.76
N GLY A 201 7.15 -5.00 -10.43
CA GLY A 201 7.10 -4.44 -9.09
C GLY A 201 6.00 -5.03 -8.23
N ARG A 202 6.08 -4.68 -6.95
CA ARG A 202 5.15 -5.13 -5.90
C ARG A 202 4.55 -3.92 -5.21
N VAL A 203 3.26 -4.00 -4.96
CA VAL A 203 2.49 -2.99 -4.22
C VAL A 203 1.96 -3.62 -2.95
N PHE A 204 2.12 -2.96 -1.82
CA PHE A 204 1.53 -3.34 -0.53
C PHE A 204 0.75 -2.13 0.01
N TYR A 205 -0.56 -2.27 0.17
CA TYR A 205 -1.40 -1.25 0.77
C TYR A 205 -1.87 -1.68 2.15
N THR A 206 -1.88 -0.75 3.11
CA THR A 206 -2.45 -0.96 4.44
C THR A 206 -2.92 0.34 5.08
#